data_AF-A0A9E1MGY0-F1
#
_entry.id   AF-A0A9E1MGY0-F1
#
_cell.length_a   1.000
_cell.length_b   1.000
_cell.length_c   1.000
_cell.angle_alpha   90.00
_cell.angle_beta   90.00
_cell.angle_gamma   90.00
#
_symmetry.space_group_name_H-M   'P 1'
#
loop_
_entity.id
_entity.type
_entity.pdbx_description
1 polymer ?
#
loop_
_entity_poly.entity_id
_entity_poly.type
_entity_poly.pdbx_seq_one_letter_code
_entity_poly.pdbx_strand_id
1 'polypeptide(L)'
;MKYGLLLYKNTDNLGDDIQSYAAMKFLPQVDYVIDREAMDEFIPKKKEYVATIMNGWYLHKKYHFPFSPYIHPLLLSMHFTENDLITRRGYQFLDGYTKTFLSQFGKIGCRDHGTEEMLKEKGMGDVLV
;
A
#
# COMPACT_ATOMS: atom_id res chain seq x y z
N MET A 1 4.38 19.23 -6.19
CA MET A 1 4.25 17.85 -5.68
C MET A 1 3.83 16.96 -6.83
N LYS A 2 4.34 15.73 -6.90
CA LYS A 2 3.97 14.76 -7.93
C LYS A 2 2.99 13.73 -7.38
N TYR A 3 2.13 13.21 -8.24
CA TYR A 3 1.04 12.33 -7.83
C TYR A 3 1.17 10.96 -8.48
N GLY A 4 1.14 9.92 -7.66
CA GLY A 4 1.21 8.53 -8.06
C GLY A 4 -0.17 7.89 -8.06
N LEU A 5 -0.52 7.25 -9.17
CA LEU A 5 -1.65 6.33 -9.24
C LEU A 5 -1.14 4.91 -8.95
N LEU A 6 -1.66 4.31 -7.88
CA LEU A 6 -1.42 2.91 -7.56
C LEU A 6 -2.34 2.02 -8.38
N LEU A 7 -1.80 0.99 -9.05
CA LEU A 7 -2.58 -0.07 -9.70
C LEU A 7 -1.99 -1.44 -9.47
N TYR A 8 -2.78 -2.48 -9.70
CA TYR A 8 -2.24 -3.82 -9.90
C TYR A 8 -2.23 -4.16 -11.40
N LYS A 9 -1.06 -4.15 -12.03
CA LYS A 9 -0.91 -4.29 -13.49
C LYS A 9 -1.41 -5.62 -14.06
N ASN A 10 -1.30 -6.70 -13.29
CA ASN A 10 -1.58 -8.06 -13.73
C ASN A 10 -2.76 -8.64 -12.94
N THR A 11 -3.78 -7.82 -12.65
CA THR A 11 -4.99 -8.26 -11.96
C THR A 11 -6.01 -8.80 -12.97
N ASP A 12 -6.69 -9.89 -12.60
CA ASP A 12 -7.93 -10.33 -13.25
C ASP A 12 -9.17 -9.85 -12.47
N ASN A 13 -8.97 -9.09 -11.39
CA ASN A 13 -10.02 -8.60 -10.53
C ASN A 13 -10.38 -7.15 -10.90
N LEU A 14 -11.54 -6.97 -11.56
CA LEU A 14 -12.07 -5.66 -11.91
C LEU A 14 -12.20 -4.70 -10.70
N GLY A 15 -12.36 -5.25 -9.49
CA GLY A 15 -12.39 -4.47 -8.26
C GLY A 15 -11.09 -3.71 -7.99
N ASP A 16 -9.93 -4.21 -8.44
CA ASP A 16 -8.66 -3.49 -8.33
C ASP A 16 -8.63 -2.28 -9.27
N ASP A 17 -9.10 -2.43 -10.51
CA ASP A 17 -9.20 -1.32 -11.46
C ASP A 17 -10.17 -0.23 -10.99
N ILE A 18 -11.32 -0.63 -10.42
CA ILE A 18 -12.30 0.31 -9.86
C ILE A 18 -11.69 1.10 -8.69
N GLN A 19 -10.90 0.45 -7.83
CA GLN A 19 -10.21 1.12 -6.72
C GLN A 19 -9.18 2.15 -7.22
N SER A 20 -8.37 1.78 -8.22
CA SER A 20 -7.43 2.70 -8.86
C SER A 20 -8.15 3.86 -9.53
N TYR A 21 -9.23 3.58 -10.27
CA TYR A 21 -10.04 4.61 -10.93
C TYR A 21 -10.65 5.58 -9.91
N ALA A 22 -11.18 5.08 -8.80
CA ALA A 22 -11.71 5.92 -7.73
C ALA A 22 -10.62 6.82 -7.13
N ALA A 23 -9.45 6.26 -6.79
CA ALA A 23 -8.31 7.02 -6.27
C ALA A 23 -7.86 8.10 -7.24
N MET A 24 -7.80 7.79 -8.54
CA MET A 24 -7.44 8.74 -9.60
C MET A 24 -8.33 9.98 -9.61
N LYS A 25 -9.62 9.88 -9.25
CA LYS A 25 -10.54 11.03 -9.20
C LYS A 25 -10.22 12.03 -8.10
N PHE A 26 -9.45 11.63 -7.09
CA PHE A 26 -8.98 12.51 -6.02
C PHE A 26 -7.61 13.13 -6.32
N LEU A 27 -6.94 12.71 -7.40
CA LEU A 27 -5.65 13.26 -7.80
C LEU A 27 -5.86 14.45 -8.75
N PRO A 28 -5.11 15.55 -8.59
CA PRO A 28 -5.14 16.66 -9.56
C PRO A 28 -4.70 16.25 -10.97
N GLN A 29 -3.78 15.28 -11.02
CA GLN A 29 -3.21 14.68 -12.24
C GLN A 29 -2.54 13.37 -11.87
N VAL A 30 -2.17 12.57 -12.88
CA VAL A 30 -1.36 11.35 -12.70
C VAL A 30 0.01 11.61 -13.31
N ASP A 31 1.04 11.76 -12.48
CA ASP A 31 2.43 11.93 -12.93
C ASP A 31 3.15 10.58 -13.07
N TYR A 32 2.82 9.66 -12.18
CA TYR A 32 3.42 8.33 -12.09
C TYR A 32 2.36 7.26 -11.94
N VAL A 33 2.67 6.09 -12.48
CA VAL A 33 1.86 4.89 -12.40
C VAL A 33 2.69 3.84 -11.68
N ILE A 34 2.25 3.43 -10.49
CA ILE A 34 3.01 2.59 -9.55
C ILE A 34 2.35 1.22 -9.47
N ASP A 35 3.13 0.17 -9.69
CA ASP A 35 2.63 -1.20 -9.53
C ASP A 35 2.58 -1.58 -8.04
N ARG A 36 1.38 -1.89 -7.55
CA ARG A 36 1.09 -2.32 -6.18
C ARG A 36 1.88 -3.56 -5.79
N GLU A 37 2.15 -4.45 -6.75
CA GLU A 37 2.91 -5.68 -6.50
C GLU A 37 4.42 -5.51 -6.69
N ALA A 38 4.93 -4.29 -6.93
CA ALA A 38 6.36 -4.01 -7.07
C ALA A 38 6.71 -2.56 -6.64
N MET A 39 6.12 -2.11 -5.52
CA MET A 39 6.24 -0.71 -5.07
C MET A 39 7.63 -0.36 -4.52
N ASP A 40 8.36 -1.33 -4.01
CA ASP A 40 9.77 -1.22 -3.59
C ASP A 40 10.69 -0.88 -4.77
N GLU A 41 10.36 -1.36 -5.97
CA GLU A 41 11.13 -1.10 -7.19
C GLU A 41 10.86 0.29 -7.81
N PHE A 42 9.87 1.03 -7.30
CA PHE A 42 9.51 2.32 -7.86
C PHE A 42 10.62 3.37 -7.66
N ILE A 43 11.12 3.93 -8.77
CA ILE A 43 12.04 5.06 -8.78
C ILE A 43 11.51 6.15 -9.71
N PRO A 44 11.25 7.38 -9.22
CA PRO A 44 10.80 8.49 -10.04
C PRO A 44 11.90 8.98 -10.99
N LYS A 45 11.50 9.68 -12.07
CA LYS A 45 12.45 10.20 -13.09
C LYS A 45 13.42 11.24 -12.54
N LYS A 46 13.02 11.93 -11.47
CA LYS A 46 13.82 12.90 -10.73
C LYS A 46 13.78 12.53 -9.25
N LYS A 47 14.77 12.98 -8.47
CA LYS A 47 14.79 12.76 -7.01
C LYS A 47 13.71 13.60 -6.33
N GLU A 48 12.48 13.10 -6.34
CA GLU A 48 11.29 13.78 -5.82
C GLU A 48 10.36 12.80 -5.09
N TYR A 49 9.56 13.31 -4.16
CA TYR A 49 8.54 12.50 -3.49
C TYR A 49 7.23 12.48 -4.29
N VAL A 50 6.57 11.33 -4.28
CA VAL A 50 5.34 11.07 -5.04
C VAL A 50 4.20 10.76 -4.08
N ALA A 51 3.29 11.71 -3.94
CA ALA A 51 2.09 11.57 -3.12
C ALA A 51 1.18 10.49 -3.72
N THR A 52 0.87 9.45 -2.93
CA THR A 52 0.16 8.26 -3.42
C THR A 52 -0.89 7.82 -2.42
N ILE A 53 -2.14 7.67 -2.87
CA ILE A 53 -3.20 7.05 -2.06
C ILE A 53 -2.95 5.54 -2.05
N MET A 54 -2.78 4.98 -0.86
CA MET A 54 -2.39 3.59 -0.67
C MET A 54 -3.62 2.68 -0.49
N ASN A 55 -4.68 2.89 -1.27
CA ASN A 55 -5.85 2.02 -1.22
C ASN A 55 -5.60 0.75 -2.04
N GLY A 56 -5.86 -0.40 -1.45
CA GLY A 56 -5.66 -1.67 -2.14
C GLY A 56 -5.83 -2.89 -1.24
N TRP A 57 -6.09 -4.03 -1.88
CA TRP A 57 -5.79 -5.32 -1.28
C TRP A 57 -4.31 -5.60 -1.48
N TYR A 58 -3.53 -5.59 -0.40
CA TYR A 58 -2.08 -5.59 -0.50
C TYR A 58 -1.47 -6.98 -0.57
N LEU A 59 -0.68 -7.12 -1.63
CA LEU A 59 0.42 -8.06 -1.87
C LEU A 59 0.04 -9.53 -1.92
N HIS A 60 0.01 -10.03 -3.15
CA HIS A 60 0.24 -11.45 -3.41
C HIS A 60 1.72 -11.82 -3.26
N LYS A 61 2.62 -10.84 -3.41
CA LYS A 61 4.08 -10.97 -3.29
C LYS A 61 4.63 -10.14 -2.12
N LYS A 62 4.59 -10.71 -0.92
CA LYS A 62 4.87 -9.98 0.35
C LYS A 62 6.30 -9.46 0.53
N TYR A 63 7.25 -9.88 -0.30
CA TYR A 63 8.64 -9.42 -0.24
C TYR A 63 8.84 -8.03 -0.88
N HIS A 64 7.86 -7.49 -1.61
CA HIS A 64 7.86 -6.12 -2.13
C HIS A 64 7.47 -5.06 -1.06
N PHE A 65 7.52 -5.44 0.22
CA PHE A 65 7.33 -4.52 1.35
C PHE A 65 8.60 -4.42 2.21
N PRO A 66 8.88 -3.23 2.76
CA PRO A 66 8.14 -1.97 2.56
C PRO A 66 8.35 -1.37 1.15
N PHE A 67 7.50 -0.40 0.80
CA PHE A 67 7.55 0.28 -0.50
C PHE A 67 8.69 1.30 -0.60
N SER A 68 8.96 1.76 -1.83
CA SER A 68 10.04 2.70 -2.14
C SER A 68 9.99 3.97 -1.27
N PRO A 69 11.15 4.49 -0.80
CA PRO A 69 11.22 5.72 0.00
C PRO A 69 10.84 6.99 -0.78
N TYR A 70 10.68 6.88 -2.11
CA TYR A 70 10.18 7.98 -2.94
C TYR A 70 8.65 8.12 -2.88
N ILE A 71 7.93 7.10 -2.39
CA ILE A 71 6.50 7.16 -2.20
C ILE A 71 6.22 7.94 -0.92
N HIS A 72 5.43 9.01 -1.04
CA HIS A 72 4.87 9.73 0.09
C HIS A 72 3.42 9.25 0.29
N PRO A 73 3.17 8.31 1.20
CA PRO A 73 1.92 7.58 1.24
C PRO A 73 0.83 8.38 1.99
N LEU A 74 -0.40 8.26 1.50
CA LEU A 74 -1.60 8.39 2.32
C LEU A 74 -2.11 6.97 2.61
N LEU A 75 -1.85 6.48 3.82
CA LEU A 75 -2.26 5.14 4.26
C LEU A 75 -3.76 5.10 4.52
N LEU A 76 -4.54 4.67 3.51
CA LEU A 76 -6.00 4.72 3.53
C LEU A 76 -6.60 3.49 2.83
N SER A 77 -7.69 2.92 3.37
CA SER A 77 -8.42 1.78 2.78
C SER A 77 -7.52 0.60 2.40
N MET A 78 -6.55 0.31 3.26
CA MET A 78 -5.64 -0.83 3.12
C MET A 78 -6.32 -2.11 3.59
N HIS A 79 -6.21 -3.17 2.80
CA HIS A 79 -6.64 -4.51 3.17
C HIS A 79 -5.44 -5.45 3.13
N PHE A 80 -5.20 -6.20 4.21
CA PHE A 80 -4.13 -7.20 4.28
C PHE A 80 -4.74 -8.58 4.49
N THR A 81 -4.18 -9.59 3.81
CA THR A 81 -4.57 -11.00 4.00
C THR A 81 -3.38 -11.87 4.35
N GLU A 82 -3.64 -12.94 5.08
CA GLU A 82 -2.61 -13.92 5.43
C GLU A 82 -2.06 -14.67 4.21
N ASN A 83 -2.89 -14.88 3.18
CA ASN A 83 -2.50 -15.56 1.96
C ASN A 83 -1.40 -14.80 1.21
N ASP A 84 -0.40 -15.54 0.73
CA ASP A 84 0.64 -15.06 -0.18
C ASP A 84 1.08 -16.24 -1.05
N LEU A 85 1.25 -15.96 -2.35
CA LEU A 85 1.42 -16.98 -3.37
C LEU A 85 2.84 -17.60 -3.37
N ILE A 86 3.81 -16.93 -2.76
CA ILE A 86 5.24 -17.25 -2.90
C ILE A 86 5.88 -17.57 -1.55
N THR A 87 5.81 -16.67 -0.58
CA THR A 87 6.65 -16.77 0.62
C THR A 87 5.97 -17.46 1.81
N ARG A 88 4.64 -17.60 1.78
CA ARG A 88 3.80 -18.13 2.87
C ARG A 88 4.08 -17.47 4.23
N ARG A 89 4.51 -16.20 4.22
CA ARG A 89 4.93 -15.48 5.44
C ARG A 89 3.77 -15.03 6.33
N GLY A 90 2.53 -15.28 5.95
CA GLY A 90 1.37 -14.78 6.69
C GLY A 90 1.46 -13.28 6.88
N TYR A 91 1.17 -12.78 8.08
CA TYR A 91 1.36 -11.36 8.40
C TYR A 91 2.78 -10.98 8.84
N GLN A 92 3.76 -11.89 8.83
CA GLN A 92 5.12 -11.60 9.33
C GLN A 92 5.85 -10.52 8.52
N PHE A 93 5.43 -10.26 7.27
CA PHE A 93 5.99 -9.18 6.45
C PHE A 93 5.72 -7.78 7.04
N LEU A 94 4.74 -7.64 7.94
CA LEU A 94 4.43 -6.41 8.64
C LEU A 94 5.26 -6.22 9.91
N ASP A 95 6.07 -7.20 10.31
CA ASP A 95 6.87 -7.13 11.54
C ASP A 95 8.22 -6.44 11.33
N GLY A 96 8.92 -6.13 12.44
CA GLY A 96 10.27 -5.59 12.42
C GLY A 96 10.39 -4.29 11.62
N TYR A 97 11.21 -4.31 10.57
CA TYR A 97 11.50 -3.13 9.75
C TYR A 97 10.24 -2.54 9.11
N THR A 98 9.32 -3.35 8.58
CA THR A 98 8.10 -2.84 7.94
C THR A 98 7.21 -2.10 8.92
N LYS A 99 7.06 -2.61 10.15
CA LYS A 99 6.34 -1.93 11.23
C LYS A 99 6.95 -0.55 11.51
N THR A 100 8.27 -0.52 11.72
CA THR A 100 9.00 0.73 11.98
C THR A 100 8.88 1.70 10.81
N PHE A 101 8.92 1.20 9.58
CA PHE A 101 8.76 2.02 8.37
C PHE A 101 7.37 2.64 8.29
N LEU A 102 6.29 1.86 8.44
CA LEU A 102 4.92 2.36 8.34
C LEU A 102 4.57 3.37 9.43
N SER A 103 5.10 3.19 10.65
CA SER A 103 4.85 4.10 11.78
C SER A 103 5.29 5.56 11.53
N GLN A 104 6.16 5.79 10.55
CA GLN A 104 6.64 7.14 10.21
C GLN A 104 5.59 7.98 9.47
N PHE A 105 4.54 7.36 8.94
CA PHE A 105 3.53 8.01 8.11
C PHE A 105 2.20 8.27 8.83
N GLY A 106 2.16 8.04 10.15
CA GLY A 106 0.98 8.28 10.97
C GLY A 106 -0.01 7.12 10.94
N LYS A 107 -1.30 7.45 11.01
CA LYS A 107 -2.38 6.46 11.16
C LYS A 107 -2.56 5.63 9.90
N ILE A 108 -2.85 4.34 10.06
CA ILE A 108 -3.15 3.43 8.95
C ILE A 108 -4.67 3.32 8.79
N GLY A 109 -5.20 3.79 7.67
CA GLY A 109 -6.59 3.56 7.28
C GLY A 109 -6.79 2.15 6.75
N CYS A 110 -7.65 1.39 7.41
CA CYS A 110 -8.00 0.02 7.07
C CYS A 110 -9.29 -0.01 6.24
N ARG A 111 -9.46 -1.04 5.41
CA ARG A 111 -10.70 -1.25 4.65
C ARG A 111 -11.77 -1.97 5.45
N ASP A 112 -11.35 -2.79 6.39
CA ASP A 112 -12.18 -3.74 7.11
C ASP A 112 -11.66 -3.96 8.53
N HIS A 113 -12.54 -4.42 9.41
CA HIS A 113 -12.22 -4.71 10.80
C HIS A 113 -11.22 -5.85 10.98
N GLY A 114 -11.14 -6.82 10.06
CA GLY A 114 -10.16 -7.90 10.15
C GLY A 114 -8.73 -7.37 10.02
N THR A 115 -8.51 -6.45 9.09
CA THR A 115 -7.24 -5.74 8.92
C THR A 115 -6.93 -4.87 10.14
N GLU A 116 -7.93 -4.17 10.67
CA GLU A 116 -7.82 -3.34 11.87
C GLU A 116 -7.34 -4.16 13.08
N GLU A 117 -8.02 -5.27 13.37
CA GLU A 117 -7.71 -6.16 14.49
C GLU A 117 -6.30 -6.74 14.35
N MET A 118 -5.94 -7.23 13.16
CA MET A 118 -4.60 -7.78 12.90
C MET A 118 -3.49 -6.74 13.11
N LEU A 119 -3.69 -5.49 12.67
CA LEU A 119 -2.72 -4.41 12.90
C LEU A 119 -2.61 -4.05 14.39
N LYS A 120 -3.73 -4.04 15.12
CA LYS A 120 -3.74 -3.82 16.58
C LYS A 120 -2.99 -4.93 17.32
N GLU A 121 -3.21 -6.20 16.97
CA GLU A 121 -2.48 -7.35 17.53
C GLU A 121 -0.97 -7.25 17.30
N LYS A 122 -0.57 -6.71 16.15
CA LYS A 122 0.83 -6.41 15.84
C LYS A 122 1.37 -5.17 16.54
N GLY A 123 0.57 -4.50 17.37
CA GLY A 123 0.94 -3.28 18.08
C GLY A 123 1.10 -2.07 17.16
N MET A 124 0.34 -2.02 16.06
CA MET A 124 0.12 -0.82 15.24
C MET A 124 -1.26 -0.26 15.58
N GLY A 125 -1.42 0.27 16.79
CA GLY A 125 -2.73 0.65 17.36
C GLY A 125 -3.34 1.95 16.81
N ASP A 126 -2.55 2.75 16.10
CA ASP A 126 -2.99 3.99 15.45
C ASP A 126 -3.62 3.69 14.09
N VAL A 127 -4.80 3.06 14.13
CA VAL A 127 -5.59 2.68 12.94
C VAL A 127 -6.90 3.46 12.86
N LEU A 128 -7.37 3.68 11.63
CA LEU A 128 -8.68 4.23 11.32
C LEU A 128 -9.43 3.22 10.45
N VAL A 129 -10.72 3.02 10.66
CA VAL A 129 -11.60 2.26 9.74
C VAL A 129 -12.60 3.22 9.13
#